data_AF-A0A139P3W3-F1
#
_entry.id   AF-A0A139P3W3-F1
#
_cell.length_a   1.000
_cell.length_b   1.000
_cell.length_c   1.000
_cell.angle_alpha   90.00
_cell.angle_beta   90.00
_cell.angle_gamma   90.00
#
_symmetry.space_group_name_H-M   'P 1'
#
loop_
_entity.id
_entity.type
_entity.pdbx_description
1 polymer ?
#
loop_
_entity_poly.entity_id
_entity_poly.type
_entity_poly.pdbx_seq_one_letter_code
_entity_poly.pdbx_strand_id
1 'polypeptide(L)' 'MAAKSDKKTKLWAWCGEQDYLYSANNLAVKNLKNLGFEVNYSHSPGKHEWYYWEKQLERFLATLPIDFVLEERLS' A
#
# COMPACT_ATOMS: atom_id res chain seq x y z
N MET A 1 14.50 -16.17 3.20
CA MET A 1 14.19 -14.84 2.61
C MET A 1 13.29 -14.01 3.51
N ALA A 2 12.14 -14.47 4.04
CA ALA A 2 11.49 -13.74 5.18
C ALA A 2 12.23 -13.93 6.52
N ALA A 3 12.70 -15.16 6.80
CA ALA A 3 13.41 -15.50 8.04
C ALA A 3 14.75 -14.79 8.27
N LYS A 4 15.30 -14.13 7.24
CA LYS A 4 16.56 -13.35 7.32
C LYS A 4 16.31 -11.85 7.48
N SER A 5 15.06 -11.41 7.46
CA SER A 5 14.69 -9.99 7.62
C SER A 5 14.81 -9.57 9.08
N ASP A 6 15.29 -8.35 9.33
CA ASP A 6 15.26 -7.72 10.66
C ASP A 6 13.86 -7.18 11.04
N LYS A 7 12.92 -7.20 10.08
CA LYS A 7 11.52 -6.77 10.20
C LYS A 7 11.36 -5.29 10.56
N LYS A 8 12.39 -4.46 10.38
CA LYS A 8 12.34 -3.02 10.71
C LYS A 8 11.75 -2.16 9.60
N THR A 9 11.70 -2.67 8.38
CA THR A 9 11.06 -1.97 7.25
C THR A 9 9.56 -1.94 7.43
N LYS A 10 8.97 -0.74 7.41
CA LYS A 10 7.51 -0.55 7.35
C LYS A 10 7.02 -0.88 5.95
N LEU A 11 6.12 -1.86 5.84
CA LEU A 11 5.53 -2.24 4.57
C LEU A 11 4.21 -1.49 4.35
N TRP A 12 3.98 -1.04 3.12
CA TRP A 12 2.77 -0.33 2.72
C TRP A 12 2.14 -1.02 1.53
N ALA A 13 0.84 -1.25 1.58
CA ALA A 13 0.08 -1.87 0.50
C ALA A 13 -1.31 -1.25 0.37
N TRP A 14 -1.77 -1.13 -0.87
CA TRP A 14 -3.15 -0.86 -1.20
C TRP A 14 -3.60 -1.79 -2.32
N CYS A 15 -4.87 -2.20 -2.29
CA CYS A 15 -5.48 -2.91 -3.40
C CYS A 15 -6.94 -2.47 -3.59
N GLY A 16 -7.35 -2.32 -4.85
CA GLY A 16 -8.74 -2.03 -5.20
C GLY A 16 -9.64 -3.25 -4.95
N GLU A 17 -10.83 -3.03 -4.41
CA GLU A 17 -11.76 -4.11 -4.05
C GLU A 17 -12.34 -4.86 -5.27
N GLN A 18 -12.28 -4.26 -6.47
CA GLN A 18 -12.68 -4.87 -7.73
C GLN A 18 -11.48 -5.30 -8.59
N ASP A 19 -10.26 -5.22 -8.05
CA ASP A 19 -9.05 -5.73 -8.68
C ASP A 19 -9.03 -7.28 -8.60
N TYR A 20 -8.64 -7.94 -9.68
CA TYR A 20 -8.51 -9.40 -9.72
C TYR A 20 -7.44 -9.94 -8.76
N LEU A 21 -6.55 -9.07 -8.25
CA LEU A 21 -5.53 -9.38 -7.25
C LEU A 21 -5.96 -9.12 -5.80
N TYR A 22 -7.21 -8.70 -5.54
CA TYR A 22 -7.65 -8.36 -4.18
C TYR A 22 -7.48 -9.53 -3.19
N SER A 23 -7.93 -10.72 -3.56
CA SER A 23 -7.76 -11.93 -2.74
C SER A 23 -6.28 -12.29 -2.50
N ALA A 24 -5.43 -12.07 -3.50
CA ALA A 24 -3.99 -12.31 -3.37
C ALA A 24 -3.33 -11.33 -2.40
N ASN A 25 -3.70 -10.05 -2.45
CA ASN A 25 -3.23 -9.03 -1.51
C ASN A 25 -3.65 -9.38 -0.08
N ASN A 26 -4.91 -9.78 0.13
CA ASN A 26 -5.41 -10.19 1.45
C ASN A 26 -4.60 -11.37 2.02
N LEU A 27 -4.31 -12.39 1.20
CA LEU A 27 -3.50 -13.54 1.62
C LEU A 27 -2.06 -13.14 1.95
N ALA A 28 -1.42 -12.34 1.09
CA ALA A 28 -0.04 -11.90 1.29
C ALA A 28 0.11 -11.05 2.56
N VAL A 29 -0.78 -10.07 2.77
CA VAL A 29 -0.79 -9.21 3.95
C VAL A 29 -1.02 -10.03 5.22
N LYS A 30 -1.99 -10.96 5.21
CA LYS A 30 -2.22 -11.87 6.34
C LYS A 30 -0.96 -12.65 6.70
N ASN A 31 -0.28 -13.22 5.70
CA ASN A 31 0.93 -14.00 5.92
C ASN A 31 2.08 -13.14 6.44
N LEU A 32 2.28 -11.93 5.91
CA LEU A 32 3.32 -11.01 6.38
C LEU A 32 3.08 -10.56 7.83
N LYS A 33 1.83 -10.22 8.18
CA LYS A 33 1.45 -9.88 9.55
C LYS A 33 1.67 -11.06 10.50
N ASN A 34 1.29 -12.28 10.10
CA ASN A 34 1.55 -13.49 10.89
C ASN A 34 3.04 -13.78 11.10
N LEU A 35 3.90 -13.35 10.17
CA LEU A 35 5.36 -13.44 10.29
C LEU A 35 5.97 -12.30 11.13
N GLY A 36 5.16 -11.37 11.63
CA GLY A 36 5.57 -10.26 12.50
C GLY A 36 6.09 -9.03 11.76
N PHE A 37 5.76 -8.85 10.48
CA PHE A 37 6.04 -7.60 9.77
C PHE A 37 4.98 -6.54 10.09
N GLU A 38 5.41 -5.28 10.23
CA GLU A 38 4.51 -4.13 10.23
C GLU A 38 4.04 -3.86 8.80
N VAL A 39 2.75 -4.09 8.55
CA VAL A 39 2.12 -3.85 7.24
C VAL A 39 0.94 -2.90 7.40
N ASN A 40 1.08 -1.69 6.88
CA ASN A 40 -0.03 -0.77 6.66
C ASN A 40 -0.74 -1.18 5.36
N TYR A 41 -1.92 -1.79 5.50
CA TYR A 41 -2.72 -2.26 4.38
C TYR A 41 -4.04 -1.52 4.36
N SER A 42 -4.36 -0.93 3.21
CA SER A 42 -5.66 -0.30 2.97
C SER A 42 -6.29 -0.85 1.70
N HIS A 43 -7.60 -0.73 1.58
CA HIS A 43 -8.34 -1.07 0.37
C HIS A 43 -9.52 -0.11 0.24
N SER A 44 -10.01 0.03 -0.98
CA SER A 44 -11.14 0.89 -1.32
C SER A 44 -11.71 0.44 -2.67
N PRO A 45 -12.87 0.96 -3.11
CA PRO A 45 -13.30 0.80 -4.48
C PRO A 45 -12.19 1.19 -5.45
N GLY A 46 -11.93 0.32 -6.42
CA GLY A 46 -10.86 0.46 -7.38
C GLY A 46 -10.59 -0.82 -8.16
N LYS A 47 -9.98 -0.63 -9.33
CA LYS A 47 -9.60 -1.70 -10.28
C LYS A 47 -8.10 -1.67 -10.52
N HIS A 48 -7.64 -2.55 -11.39
CA HIS A 48 -6.26 -2.62 -11.86
C HIS A 48 -5.94 -1.54 -12.91
N GLU A 49 -6.09 -0.27 -12.54
CA GLU A 49 -5.97 0.87 -13.46
C GLU A 49 -5.04 1.97 -12.90
N TRP A 50 -4.30 2.64 -13.78
CA TRP A 50 -3.33 3.68 -13.46
C TRP A 50 -3.87 4.81 -12.58
N TYR A 51 -5.12 5.21 -12.81
CA TYR A 51 -5.79 6.24 -12.02
C TYR A 51 -5.69 5.97 -10.51
N TYR A 52 -5.94 4.73 -10.08
CA TYR A 52 -5.91 4.40 -8.66
C TYR A 52 -4.47 4.36 -8.13
N TRP A 53 -3.52 3.88 -8.93
CA TRP A 53 -2.12 3.82 -8.55
C TRP A 53 -1.51 5.21 -8.37
N GLU A 54 -1.87 6.17 -9.22
CA GLU A 54 -1.47 7.58 -9.07
C GLU A 54 -1.96 8.15 -7.73
N LYS A 55 -3.24 7.95 -7.38
CA LYS A 55 -3.79 8.39 -6.08
C LYS A 55 -3.15 7.69 -4.90
N GLN A 56 -2.80 6.41 -5.01
CA GLN A 56 -2.07 5.73 -3.94
C GLN A 56 -0.62 6.20 -3.82
N LEU A 57 0.04 6.58 -4.92
CA LEU A 57 1.38 7.17 -4.87
C LEU A 57 1.36 8.50 -4.12
N GLU A 58 0.41 9.39 -4.41
CA GLU A 58 0.22 10.65 -3.66
C GLU A 58 0.07 10.38 -2.14
N ARG A 59 -0.75 9.39 -1.77
CA ARG A 59 -0.94 8.99 -0.37
C ARG A 59 0.31 8.40 0.25
N PHE A 60 1.06 7.59 -0.48
CA PHE A 60 2.30 6.99 -0.01
C PHE A 60 3.39 8.05 0.21
N LEU A 61 3.56 8.98 -0.73
CA LEU A 61 4.53 10.08 -0.61
C LEU A 61 4.28 10.94 0.63
N ALA A 62 3.01 11.18 0.97
CA ALA A 62 2.63 11.89 2.20
C ALA A 62 3.00 11.15 3.50
N THR A 63 3.36 9.86 3.45
CA THR A 63 3.86 9.09 4.61
C THR A 63 5.37 9.18 4.80
N LEU A 64 6.11 9.63 3.78
CA LEU A 64 7.56 9.64 3.78
C LEU A 64 8.10 10.90 4.47
N PRO A 65 9.25 10.82 5.16
CA PRO A 65 9.89 11.97 5.81
C PRO A 65 10.65 12.82 4.78
N ILE A 66 9.95 13.39 3.81
CA ILE A 66 10.53 14.11 2.66
C ILE A 66 9.88 15.48 2.40
N ASP A 67 9.10 15.99 3.35
CA ASP A 67 8.38 17.27 3.22
C ASP A 67 7.51 17.36 1.94
N PHE A 68 6.84 16.25 1.60
CA PHE A 68 5.98 16.18 0.42
C PHE A 68 4.78 17.13 0.54
N VAL A 69 4.56 17.92 -0.52
CA VAL A 69 3.40 18.81 -0.66
C VAL A 69 2.71 18.46 -1.98
N LEU A 70 1.43 18.11 -1.91
CA LEU A 70 0.62 17.88 -3.10
C LEU A 70 0.30 19.21 -3.78
N GLU A 71 0.28 19.22 -5.11
CA GLU A 71 -0.12 20.40 -5.89
C GLU A 71 -1.53 20.90 -5.53
N GLU A 72 -1.74 22.21 -5.66
CA GLU A 72 -3.07 22.79 -5.59
C GLU A 72 -3.88 22.38 -6.82
N ARG A 73 -5.11 21.90 -6.61
CA ARG A 73 -6.05 21.51 -7.67
C ARG A 73 -7.30 22.35 -7.54
N LEU A 74 -7.30 23.50 -8.22
CA LEU A 74 -8.45 24.40 -8.27
C LEU A 74 -9.61 23.73 -8.99
N SER A 75 -10.79 23.78 -8.38
CA SER A 75 -12.05 23.23 -8.90
C SER A 75 -12.60 24.01 -10.09
#